data_AF-A0A2D4JS71-F1
#
_entry.id   AF-A0A2D4JS71-F1
#
_cell.length_a   1.000
_cell.length_b   1.000
_cell.length_c   1.000
_cell.angle_alpha   90.00
_cell.angle_beta   90.00
_cell.angle_gamma   90.00
#
_symmetry.space_group_name_H-M   'P 1'
#
loop_
_entity.id
_entity.type
_entity.pdbx_description
1 polymer ?
#
loop_
_entity_poly.entity_id
_entity_poly.type
_entity_poly.pdbx_seq_one_letter_code
_entity_poly.pdbx_strand_id
1 'polypeptide(L)'
;DLEMKTQQLEIKLSNKTEEEIKKARRKSTQAGDDLMRCVDLYNQAQSKWFEEMVTTSLELERLEVERVEMIRQHLCQYTQLRHETDMFNQSTVEPVDQLLQKVDPAKDRELWVKDHKTGNIRPVDMEI
;
A
#
# COMPACT_ATOMS: atom_id res chain seq x y z
N ASP A 1 -4.82 -42.29 -41.63
CA ASP A 1 -4.90 -43.78 -41.53
C ASP A 1 -6.15 -44.33 -42.21
N LEU A 2 -7.35 -43.96 -41.78
CA LEU A 2 -8.61 -44.40 -42.41
C LEU A 2 -8.69 -44.07 -43.92
N GLU A 3 -8.27 -42.87 -44.31
CA GLU A 3 -8.26 -42.42 -45.71
C GLU A 3 -7.33 -43.27 -46.58
N MET A 4 -6.10 -43.50 -46.11
CA MET A 4 -5.13 -44.42 -46.74
C MET A 4 -5.66 -45.86 -46.89
N LYS A 5 -6.35 -46.38 -45.86
CA LYS A 5 -6.93 -47.74 -45.93
C LYS A 5 -8.12 -47.83 -46.88
N THR A 6 -8.85 -46.74 -47.06
CA THR A 6 -9.95 -46.65 -48.03
C THR A 6 -9.41 -46.69 -49.46
N GLN A 7 -8.33 -45.96 -49.74
CA GLN A 7 -7.63 -46.00 -51.03
C GLN A 7 -7.06 -47.40 -51.34
N GLN A 8 -6.58 -48.15 -50.34
CA GLN A 8 -6.08 -49.52 -50.54
C GLN A 8 -7.18 -50.52 -50.94
N LEU A 9 -8.41 -50.33 -50.47
CA LEU A 9 -9.55 -51.17 -50.84
C LEU A 9 -9.95 -51.00 -52.30
N GLU A 10 -9.87 -49.77 -52.84
CA GLU A 10 -10.15 -49.47 -54.25
C GLU A 10 -9.15 -50.14 -55.20
N ILE A 11 -7.91 -50.33 -54.75
CA ILE A 11 -6.84 -50.98 -55.53
C ILE A 11 -6.95 -52.51 -55.46
N LYS A 12 -7.37 -53.09 -54.32
CA LYS A 12 -7.50 -54.55 -54.17
C LYS A 12 -8.57 -54.92 -53.13
N LEU A 13 -9.72 -55.39 -53.62
CA LEU A 13 -10.81 -55.84 -52.75
C LEU A 13 -10.45 -57.16 -52.05
N SER A 14 -10.50 -57.18 -50.72
CA SER A 14 -10.30 -58.37 -49.88
C SER A 14 -11.04 -58.20 -48.56
N ASN A 15 -11.64 -59.29 -48.05
CA ASN A 15 -12.32 -59.31 -46.74
C ASN A 15 -11.41 -58.82 -45.60
N LYS A 16 -10.09 -59.02 -45.71
CA LYS A 16 -9.12 -58.50 -44.73
C LYS A 16 -9.06 -56.97 -44.75
N THR A 17 -9.07 -56.37 -45.94
CA THR A 17 -9.02 -54.91 -46.11
C THR A 17 -10.30 -54.24 -45.59
N GLU A 18 -11.47 -54.90 -45.73
CA GLU A 18 -12.74 -54.40 -45.17
C GLU A 18 -12.74 -54.35 -43.63
N GLU A 19 -12.30 -55.42 -42.96
CA GLU A 19 -12.19 -55.43 -41.49
C GLU A 19 -11.15 -54.42 -40.98
N GLU A 20 -10.05 -54.21 -41.72
CA GLU A 20 -9.08 -53.18 -41.40
C GLU A 20 -9.64 -51.75 -41.52
N ILE A 21 -10.50 -51.48 -42.51
CA ILE A 21 -11.23 -50.20 -42.63
C ILE A 21 -12.19 -50.03 -41.46
N LYS A 22 -12.97 -51.06 -41.10
CA LYS A 22 -13.89 -51.00 -39.96
C LYS A 22 -13.15 -50.68 -38.66
N LYS A 23 -11.98 -51.29 -38.44
CA LYS A 23 -11.11 -50.98 -37.30
C LYS A 23 -10.58 -49.54 -37.34
N ALA A 24 -10.16 -49.06 -38.51
CA ALA A 24 -9.69 -47.68 -38.66
C ALA A 24 -10.81 -46.65 -38.46
N ARG A 25 -12.04 -46.95 -38.89
CA ARG A 25 -13.23 -46.10 -38.62
C ARG A 25 -13.47 -46.00 -37.12
N ARG A 26 -13.52 -47.12 -36.41
CA ARG A 26 -13.69 -47.14 -34.94
C ARG A 26 -12.61 -46.32 -34.23
N LYS A 27 -11.34 -46.46 -34.63
CA LYS A 27 -10.24 -45.65 -34.08
C LYS A 27 -10.39 -44.16 -34.38
N SER A 28 -10.82 -43.80 -35.59
CA SER A 28 -11.04 -42.40 -35.97
C SER A 28 -12.18 -41.77 -35.19
N THR A 29 -13.29 -42.49 -35.01
CA THR A 29 -14.41 -42.02 -34.18
C THR A 29 -13.98 -41.85 -32.73
N GLN A 30 -13.29 -42.85 -32.16
CA GLN A 30 -12.77 -42.77 -30.79
C GLN A 30 -11.82 -41.58 -30.60
N ALA A 31 -10.93 -41.31 -31.57
CA ALA A 31 -10.05 -40.15 -31.51
C ALA A 31 -10.82 -38.82 -31.55
N GLY A 32 -11.94 -38.76 -32.28
CA GLY A 32 -12.85 -37.63 -32.25
C GLY A 32 -13.52 -37.44 -30.88
N ASP A 33 -14.02 -38.53 -30.28
CA ASP A 33 -14.64 -38.50 -28.95
C ASP A 33 -13.62 -38.11 -27.87
N ASP A 34 -12.38 -38.59 -27.98
CA ASP A 34 -11.29 -38.25 -27.07
C ASP A 34 -10.87 -36.78 -27.21
N LEU A 35 -10.79 -36.26 -28.44
CA LEU A 35 -10.52 -34.84 -28.68
C LEU A 35 -11.62 -33.96 -28.08
N MET A 36 -12.89 -34.32 -28.30
CA MET A 36 -14.03 -33.58 -27.75
C MET A 36 -13.95 -33.53 -26.23
N ARG A 37 -13.70 -34.68 -25.59
CA ARG A 37 -13.52 -34.75 -24.12
C ARG A 37 -12.35 -33.91 -23.62
N CYS A 38 -11.20 -33.95 -24.32
CA CYS A 38 -10.04 -33.16 -23.95
C CYS A 38 -10.30 -31.65 -24.05
N VAL A 39 -10.99 -31.20 -25.11
CA VAL A 39 -11.36 -29.79 -25.30
C VAL A 39 -12.35 -29.35 -24.23
N ASP A 40 -13.34 -30.18 -23.90
CA ASP A 40 -14.31 -29.86 -22.84
C ASP A 40 -13.63 -29.69 -21.49
N LEU A 41 -12.72 -30.60 -21.12
CA LEU A 41 -11.97 -30.51 -19.86
C LEU A 41 -11.04 -29.29 -19.84
N TYR A 42 -10.38 -28.98 -20.96
CA TYR A 42 -9.56 -27.78 -21.09
C TYR A 42 -10.40 -26.51 -20.85
N ASN A 43 -11.55 -26.40 -21.51
CA ASN A 43 -12.43 -25.25 -21.36
C ASN A 43 -12.98 -25.14 -19.94
N GLN A 44 -13.37 -26.24 -19.31
CA GLN A 44 -13.81 -26.25 -17.91
C GLN A 44 -12.71 -25.77 -16.96
N ALA A 45 -11.48 -26.27 -17.13
CA ALA A 45 -10.34 -25.83 -16.33
C ALA A 45 -10.03 -24.34 -16.56
N GLN A 46 -10.11 -23.88 -17.81
CA GLN A 46 -9.91 -22.46 -18.15
C GLN A 46 -11.00 -21.58 -17.53
N SER A 47 -12.28 -21.98 -17.57
CA SER A 47 -13.38 -21.23 -16.95
C SER A 47 -13.20 -21.12 -15.44
N LYS A 48 -12.81 -22.22 -14.78
CA LYS A 48 -12.53 -22.19 -13.34
C LYS A 48 -11.38 -21.26 -13.00
N TRP A 49 -10.27 -21.35 -13.74
CA TRP A 49 -9.14 -20.44 -13.58
C TRP A 49 -9.55 -18.98 -13.80
N PHE A 50 -10.38 -18.71 -14.81
CA PHE A 50 -10.88 -17.37 -15.10
C PHE A 50 -11.67 -16.80 -13.92
N GLU A 51 -12.62 -17.55 -13.36
CA GLU A 51 -13.40 -17.11 -12.20
C GLU A 51 -12.52 -16.81 -10.99
N GLU A 52 -11.61 -17.74 -10.64
CA GLU A 52 -10.67 -17.55 -9.53
C GLU A 52 -9.77 -16.32 -9.74
N MET A 53 -9.37 -16.06 -11.00
CA MET A 53 -8.50 -14.93 -11.33
C MET A 53 -9.23 -13.60 -11.30
N VAL A 54 -10.49 -13.56 -11.71
CA VAL A 54 -11.35 -12.38 -11.54
C VAL A 54 -11.53 -12.08 -10.04
N THR A 55 -11.92 -13.07 -9.24
CA THR A 55 -12.13 -12.86 -7.79
C THR A 55 -10.85 -12.44 -7.08
N THR A 56 -9.72 -13.09 -7.37
CA THR A 56 -8.44 -12.74 -6.75
C THR A 56 -7.99 -11.32 -7.14
N SER A 57 -8.20 -10.92 -8.39
CA SER A 57 -7.85 -9.57 -8.85
C SER A 57 -8.70 -8.50 -8.17
N LEU A 58 -10.00 -8.74 -7.98
CA LEU A 58 -10.88 -7.82 -7.24
C LEU A 58 -10.50 -7.71 -5.76
N GLU A 59 -10.06 -8.80 -5.14
CA GLU A 59 -9.56 -8.74 -3.76
C GLU A 59 -8.26 -7.94 -3.67
N LEU A 60 -7.35 -8.08 -4.64
CA LEU A 60 -6.14 -7.25 -4.71
C LEU A 60 -6.47 -5.76 -4.92
N GLU A 61 -7.46 -5.45 -5.76
CA GLU A 61 -7.95 -4.08 -5.94
C GLU A 61 -8.45 -3.50 -4.62
N ARG A 62 -9.27 -4.27 -3.89
CA ARG A 62 -9.78 -3.87 -2.57
C ARG A 62 -8.65 -3.64 -1.57
N LEU A 63 -7.67 -4.54 -1.51
CA LEU A 63 -6.52 -4.41 -0.60
C LEU A 63 -5.68 -3.18 -0.93
N GLU A 64 -5.52 -2.83 -2.20
CA GLU A 64 -4.78 -1.62 -2.58
C GLU A 64 -5.53 -0.35 -2.18
N VAL A 65 -6.86 -0.33 -2.32
CA VAL A 65 -7.70 0.77 -1.82
C VAL A 65 -7.55 0.91 -0.30
N GLU A 66 -7.65 -0.18 0.44
CA GLU A 66 -7.49 -0.17 1.91
C GLU A 66 -6.10 0.31 2.33
N ARG A 67 -5.05 -0.14 1.63
CA ARG A 67 -3.67 0.30 1.89
C ARG A 67 -3.51 1.81 1.70
N VAL A 68 -4.06 2.36 0.61
CA VAL A 68 -3.99 3.81 0.32
C VAL A 68 -4.75 4.60 1.38
N GLU A 69 -5.95 4.16 1.78
CA GLU A 69 -6.72 4.82 2.84
C GLU A 69 -6.02 4.78 4.19
N MET A 70 -5.40 3.66 4.54
CA MET A 70 -4.62 3.53 5.77
C MET A 70 -3.44 4.50 5.76
N ILE A 71 -2.70 4.59 4.66
CA ILE A 71 -1.58 5.55 4.52
C ILE A 71 -2.10 6.99 4.65
N ARG A 72 -3.21 7.32 3.97
CA ARG A 72 -3.82 8.65 4.06
C ARG A 72 -4.20 8.99 5.51
N GLN A 73 -4.80 8.05 6.24
CA GLN A 73 -5.15 8.24 7.65
C GLN A 73 -3.91 8.55 8.51
N HIS A 74 -2.82 7.82 8.34
CA HIS A 74 -1.59 8.06 9.09
C HIS A 74 -0.91 9.38 8.70
N LEU A 75 -1.00 9.79 7.44
CA LEU A 75 -0.54 11.12 7.02
C LEU A 75 -1.38 12.24 7.64
N CYS A 76 -2.70 12.07 7.74
CA CYS A 76 -3.56 13.00 8.48
C CYS A 76 -3.15 13.09 9.95
N GLN A 77 -2.90 11.96 10.62
CA GLN A 77 -2.40 11.92 12.00
C GLN A 77 -1.04 12.63 12.12
N TYR A 78 -0.12 12.41 11.18
CA TYR A 78 1.15 13.11 11.14
C TYR A 78 0.96 14.63 11.07
N THR A 79 0.10 15.12 10.17
CA THR A 79 -0.17 16.56 10.05
C THR A 79 -0.81 17.14 11.31
N GLN A 80 -1.68 16.37 11.97
CA GLN A 80 -2.27 16.78 13.25
C GLN A 80 -1.22 16.89 14.34
N LEU A 81 -0.38 15.86 14.51
CA LEU A 81 0.70 15.88 15.50
C LEU A 81 1.69 17.02 15.25
N ARG A 82 2.00 17.29 13.97
CA ARG A 82 2.82 18.45 13.59
C ARG A 82 2.20 19.76 14.06
N HIS A 83 0.91 19.97 13.76
CA HIS A 83 0.20 21.17 14.17
C HIS A 83 0.16 21.33 15.70
N GLU A 84 -0.18 20.27 16.43
CA GLU A 84 -0.22 20.28 17.89
C GLU A 84 1.17 20.56 18.49
N THR A 85 2.21 19.93 17.96
CA THR A 85 3.60 20.14 18.41
C THR A 85 4.03 21.60 18.22
N ASP A 86 3.70 22.21 17.07
CA ASP A 86 4.04 23.60 16.79
C ASP A 86 3.30 24.54 17.76
N MET A 87 2.02 24.27 18.05
CA MET A 87 1.24 25.01 19.05
C MET A 87 1.82 24.88 20.47
N PHE A 88 2.21 23.68 20.88
CA PHE A 88 2.86 23.46 22.18
C PHE A 88 4.21 24.16 22.26
N ASN A 89 5.01 24.11 21.20
CA ASN A 89 6.30 24.79 21.17
C ASN A 89 6.11 26.31 21.29
N GLN A 90 5.09 26.87 20.62
CA GLN A 90 4.76 28.28 20.72
C GLN A 90 4.32 28.68 22.14
N SER A 91 3.58 27.85 22.87
CA SER A 91 3.16 28.21 24.23
C SER A 91 4.31 28.22 25.26
N THR A 92 5.44 27.58 24.95
CA THR A 92 6.60 27.54 25.87
C THR A 92 7.23 28.90 26.16
N VAL A 93 7.01 29.91 25.31
CA VAL A 93 7.55 31.27 25.54
C VAL A 93 6.63 32.14 26.40
N GLU A 94 5.37 31.75 26.61
CA GLU A 94 4.42 32.55 27.40
C GLU A 94 4.90 32.84 28.84
N PRO A 95 5.50 31.87 29.59
CA PRO A 95 6.04 32.16 30.92
C PRO A 95 7.22 33.13 30.88
N VAL A 96 8.02 33.13 29.80
CA VAL A 96 9.12 34.08 29.61
C VAL A 96 8.56 35.48 29.41
N ASP A 97 7.54 35.64 28.56
CA ASP A 97 6.85 36.92 28.37
C ASP A 97 6.25 37.46 29.67
N GLN A 98 5.67 36.59 30.50
CA GLN A 98 5.15 36.96 31.81
C GLN A 98 6.24 37.48 32.76
N LEU A 99 7.46 36.95 32.69
CA LEU A 99 8.59 37.45 33.47
C LEU A 99 9.13 38.76 32.89
N LEU A 100 9.22 38.87 31.56
CA LEU A 100 9.64 40.10 30.88
C LEU A 100 8.73 41.28 31.23
N GLN A 101 7.42 41.05 31.33
CA GLN A 101 6.47 42.08 31.77
C GLN A 101 6.66 42.55 33.22
N LYS A 102 7.35 41.76 34.05
CA LYS A 102 7.63 42.08 35.46
C LYS A 102 8.98 42.78 35.66
N VAL A 103 9.77 42.96 34.60
CA VAL A 103 11.07 43.63 34.68
C VAL A 103 10.88 45.10 35.04
N ASP A 104 11.48 45.52 36.14
CA ASP A 104 11.43 46.90 36.64
C ASP A 104 12.86 47.39 36.94
N PRO A 105 13.46 48.18 36.04
CA PRO A 105 14.83 48.66 36.20
C PRO A 105 15.04 49.51 37.46
N ALA A 106 14.00 50.16 38.00
CA ALA A 106 14.12 50.96 39.21
C ALA A 106 14.27 50.06 40.45
N LYS A 107 13.46 48.99 40.54
CA LYS A 107 13.58 47.98 41.60
C LYS A 107 14.90 47.22 41.54
N ASP A 108 15.33 46.84 40.34
CA ASP A 108 16.62 46.15 40.17
C ASP A 108 17.78 47.05 40.60
N ARG A 109 17.74 48.33 40.24
CA ARG A 109 18.72 49.32 40.70
C ARG A 109 18.68 49.50 42.23
N GLU A 110 17.49 49.57 42.81
CA GLU A 110 17.32 49.70 44.27
C GLU A 110 17.94 48.50 45.00
N LEU A 111 17.64 47.27 44.55
CA LEU A 111 18.21 46.04 45.08
C LEU A 111 19.74 46.06 44.99
N TRP A 112 20.29 46.42 43.83
CA TRP A 112 21.74 46.45 43.65
C TRP A 112 22.43 47.50 44.55
N VAL A 113 21.90 48.73 44.59
CA VAL A 113 22.46 49.81 45.42
C VAL A 113 22.34 49.48 46.91
N LYS A 114 21.26 48.81 47.32
CA LYS A 114 21.09 48.38 48.72
C LYS A 114 22.25 47.48 49.17
N ASP A 115 22.68 46.57 48.32
CA ASP A 115 23.73 45.60 48.63
C ASP A 115 25.15 46.18 48.45
N HIS A 116 25.33 47.18 47.57
CA HIS A 116 26.64 47.67 47.15
C HIS A 116 26.93 49.14 47.47
N LYS A 117 26.06 49.87 48.19
CA LYS A 117 26.30 51.28 48.53
C LYS A 117 27.53 51.45 49.43
N THR A 118 28.31 52.49 49.16
CA THR A 118 29.49 52.87 49.94
C THR A 118 29.21 53.93 51.01
N GLY A 119 28.01 54.49 51.01
CA GLY A 119 27.57 55.52 51.95
C GLY A 119 26.32 56.24 51.44
N ASN A 120 25.61 56.92 52.33
CA ASN A 120 24.42 57.72 52.01
C ASN A 120 24.56 59.18 52.45
N ILE A 121 25.67 59.54 53.09
CA ILE A 121 25.96 60.89 53.56
C ILE A 121 26.67 61.65 52.44
N ARG A 122 26.13 62.80 52.05
CA ARG A 122 26.81 63.70 51.12
C ARG A 122 27.88 64.52 51.87
N PRO A 123 29.02 64.81 51.24
CA PRO A 123 30.03 65.70 51.82
C PRO A 123 29.45 67.06 52.21
N VAL A 124 30.07 67.71 53.22
CA VAL A 124 29.77 69.08 53.64
C VAL A 124 31.05 69.91 53.62
N ASP A 125 30.89 71.22 53.44
CA ASP A 125 32.00 72.16 53.48
C ASP A 125 32.55 72.29 54.91
N MET A 126 33.87 72.50 55.05
CA MET A 126 34.49 72.79 56.35
C MET A 126 34.33 74.28 56.68
N GLU A 127 34.04 74.60 57.94
CA GLU A 127 34.07 75.97 58.44
C GLU A 127 35.52 76.48 58.46
N ILE A 128 35.78 77.61 57.77
CA ILE A 128 37.07 78.30 57.71
C ILE A 128 37.08 79.46 58.70
#